data_AF-A0A1Z9VJX8-F1
#
_entry.id   AF-A0A1Z9VJX8-F1
#
_cell.length_a   1.000
_cell.length_b   1.000
_cell.length_c   1.000
_cell.angle_alpha   90.00
_cell.angle_beta   90.00
_cell.angle_gamma   90.00
#
_symmetry.space_group_name_H-M   'P 1'
#
loop_
_entity.id
_entity.type
_entity.pdbx_description
1 polymer ?
#
loop_
_entity_poly.entity_id
_entity_poly.type
_entity_poly.pdbx_seq_one_letter_code
_entity_poly.pdbx_strand_id
1 'polypeptide(L)'
;MEKFVQQCVAVSKQIGWKFRLKGQQIAPEEVFAANGLLPGIAKRANQVAMLCIGSTIGAEITALKESTLGKTVSFPNDEITADNMLFIIDQIYEMGRAGDGVTISLDDLMYD
;
A
#
# COMPACT_ATOMS: atom_id res chain seq x y z
N MET A 1 5.53 12.22 -3.75
CA MET A 1 5.53 10.82 -3.28
C MET A 1 6.24 10.62 -1.96
N GLU A 2 7.41 11.22 -1.73
CA GLU A 2 8.21 10.98 -0.51
C GLU A 2 7.43 11.19 0.80
N LYS A 3 6.71 12.31 0.93
CA LYS A 3 5.90 12.63 2.12
C LYS A 3 4.84 11.57 2.42
N PHE A 4 4.18 11.04 1.39
CA PHE A 4 3.16 10.01 1.55
C PHE A 4 3.75 8.69 2.04
N VAL A 5 4.87 8.28 1.44
CA VAL A 5 5.59 7.08 1.89
C VAL A 5 5.98 7.24 3.36
N GLN A 6 6.51 8.40 3.76
CA GLN A 6 6.83 8.69 5.15
C GLN A 6 5.61 8.60 6.08
N GLN A 7 4.43 9.06 5.64
CA GLN A 7 3.18 8.94 6.41
C GLN A 7 2.75 7.49 6.58
N CYS A 8 2.75 6.68 5.51
CA CYS A 8 2.44 5.25 5.58
C CYS A 8 3.42 4.50 6.52
N VAL A 9 4.71 4.80 6.41
CA VAL A 9 5.75 4.26 7.28
C VAL A 9 5.49 4.66 8.75
N ALA A 10 5.20 5.93 9.03
CA ALA A 10 4.92 6.41 10.37
C ALA A 10 3.70 5.71 10.99
N VAL A 11 2.62 5.55 10.24
CA VAL A 11 1.42 4.83 10.67
C VAL A 11 1.76 3.37 10.97
N SER A 12 2.48 2.68 10.09
CA SER A 12 2.85 1.27 10.30
C SER A 12 3.70 1.07 11.57
N LYS A 13 4.61 2.01 11.87
CA LYS A 13 5.44 2.00 13.07
C LYS A 13 4.62 2.26 14.33
N GLN A 14 3.66 3.19 14.28
CA GLN A 14 2.77 3.49 15.41
C GLN A 14 1.90 2.29 15.78
N ILE A 15 1.45 1.51 14.78
CA ILE A 15 0.61 0.34 15.01
C ILE A 15 1.45 -0.89 15.43
N GLY A 16 2.75 -0.90 15.12
CA GLY A 16 3.68 -1.98 15.50
C GLY A 16 3.71 -3.13 14.50
N TRP A 17 3.33 -2.89 13.25
CA TRP A 17 3.28 -3.92 12.20
C TRP A 17 4.67 -4.35 11.74
N LYS A 18 4.78 -5.65 11.46
CA LYS A 18 5.93 -6.25 10.77
C LYS A 18 5.45 -6.84 9.45
N PHE A 19 6.27 -6.74 8.41
CA PHE A 19 5.90 -7.17 7.07
C PHE A 19 6.77 -8.34 6.62
N ARG A 20 6.16 -9.28 5.90
CA ARG A 20 6.87 -10.35 5.20
C ARG A 20 6.43 -10.47 3.75
N LEU A 21 7.38 -10.80 2.90
CA LEU A 21 7.18 -11.15 1.49
C LEU A 21 8.01 -12.39 1.19
N LYS A 22 7.39 -13.43 0.62
CA LYS A 22 7.98 -14.75 0.35
C LYS A 22 8.68 -15.35 1.58
N GLY A 23 8.06 -15.18 2.75
CA GLY A 23 8.59 -15.65 4.04
C GLY A 23 9.75 -14.83 4.61
N GLN A 24 10.27 -13.82 3.91
CA GLN A 24 11.33 -12.94 4.39
C GLN A 24 10.77 -11.65 4.97
N GLN A 25 11.39 -11.13 6.03
CA GLN A 25 11.03 -9.82 6.57
C GLN A 25 11.47 -8.71 5.62
N ILE A 26 10.59 -7.73 5.41
CA ILE A 26 10.82 -6.58 4.53
C ILE A 26 10.60 -5.26 5.30
N ALA A 27 11.36 -4.23 4.99
CA ALA A 27 11.23 -2.94 5.68
C ALA A 27 9.96 -2.19 5.23
N PRO A 28 9.27 -1.44 6.11
CA PRO A 28 8.12 -0.61 5.73
C PRO A 28 8.42 0.32 4.54
N GLU A 29 9.64 0.86 4.48
CA GLU A 29 10.10 1.74 3.40
C GLU A 29 10.09 1.02 2.04
N GLU A 30 10.44 -0.26 2.00
CA GLU A 30 10.39 -1.08 0.78
C GLU A 30 8.95 -1.49 0.42
N VAL A 31 8.10 -1.74 1.42
CA VAL A 31 6.67 -2.03 1.21
C VAL A 31 5.97 -0.85 0.56
N PHE A 32 6.13 0.35 1.13
CA PHE A 32 5.44 1.55 0.70
C PHE A 32 6.17 2.32 -0.42
N ALA A 33 7.30 1.80 -0.93
CA ALA A 33 7.95 2.38 -2.10
C ALA A 33 7.01 2.34 -3.32
N ALA A 34 7.09 3.38 -4.17
CA ALA A 34 6.30 3.46 -5.40
C ALA A 34 6.53 2.26 -6.34
N ASN A 35 7.76 1.73 -6.35
CA ASN A 35 8.15 0.54 -7.12
C ASN A 35 8.17 -0.75 -6.25
N GLY A 36 7.70 -0.66 -5.00
CA GLY A 36 7.58 -1.75 -4.06
C GLY A 36 6.21 -2.42 -4.16
N LEU A 37 5.52 -2.54 -3.03
CA LEU A 37 4.20 -3.17 -2.96
C LEU A 37 3.04 -2.16 -2.94
N LEU A 38 3.35 -0.87 -2.80
CA LEU A 38 2.37 0.20 -2.81
C LEU A 38 1.41 0.17 -4.02
N PRO A 39 1.82 -0.20 -5.26
CA PRO A 39 0.88 -0.31 -6.37
C PRO A 39 -0.27 -1.29 -6.10
N GLY A 40 0.00 -2.42 -5.46
CA GLY A 40 -1.03 -3.40 -5.08
C GLY A 40 -1.98 -2.84 -4.02
N ILE A 41 -1.41 -2.19 -2.99
CA ILE A 41 -2.18 -1.55 -1.92
C ILE A 41 -3.08 -0.45 -2.48
N ALA A 42 -2.53 0.42 -3.33
CA ALA A 42 -3.24 1.52 -3.95
C ALA A 42 -4.33 1.03 -4.91
N LYS A 43 -4.11 -0.09 -5.62
CA LYS A 43 -5.15 -0.72 -6.47
C LYS A 43 -6.36 -1.13 -5.63
N ARG A 44 -6.13 -1.83 -4.52
CA ARG A 44 -7.21 -2.25 -3.60
C ARG A 44 -7.91 -1.03 -2.98
N ALA A 45 -7.14 -0.03 -2.56
CA ALA A 45 -7.68 1.22 -2.02
C ALA A 45 -8.55 1.97 -3.04
N ASN A 46 -8.13 2.03 -4.32
CA ASN A 46 -8.95 2.58 -5.41
C ASN A 46 -10.28 1.82 -5.57
N GLN A 47 -10.27 0.49 -5.44
CA GLN A 47 -11.48 -0.34 -5.57
C GLN A 47 -12.44 -0.09 -4.41
N VAL A 48 -11.95 -0.04 -3.16
CA VAL A 48 -12.77 0.24 -1.99
C VAL A 48 -13.30 1.67 -2.01
N ALA A 49 -12.48 2.66 -2.36
CA ALA A 49 -12.92 4.05 -2.53
C ALA A 49 -14.03 4.15 -3.59
N MET A 50 -13.88 3.47 -4.73
CA MET A 50 -14.90 3.47 -5.78
C MET A 50 -16.23 2.93 -5.26
N LEU A 51 -16.19 1.88 -4.44
CA LEU A 51 -17.38 1.30 -3.81
C LEU A 51 -18.01 2.23 -2.76
N CYS A 52 -17.20 2.86 -1.92
CA CYS A 52 -17.67 3.65 -0.79
C CYS A 52 -18.13 5.07 -1.16
N ILE A 53 -17.41 5.73 -2.08
CA ILE A 53 -17.59 7.16 -2.36
C ILE A 53 -17.75 7.47 -3.86
N GLY A 54 -17.75 6.46 -4.73
CA GLY A 54 -17.95 6.64 -6.18
C GLY A 54 -16.76 7.27 -6.90
N SER A 55 -15.58 7.32 -6.28
CA SER A 55 -14.33 7.85 -6.85
C SER A 55 -13.12 7.06 -6.38
N THR A 56 -11.96 7.26 -7.00
CA THR A 56 -10.70 6.62 -6.60
C THR A 56 -9.89 7.53 -5.68
N ILE A 57 -8.84 7.00 -5.03
CA ILE A 57 -7.89 7.82 -4.27
C ILE A 57 -6.90 8.59 -5.16
N GLY A 58 -7.13 8.62 -6.48
CA GLY A 58 -6.27 9.28 -7.45
C GLY A 58 -4.96 8.56 -7.75
N ALA A 59 -4.78 7.31 -7.31
CA ALA A 59 -3.57 6.55 -7.60
C ALA A 59 -3.56 6.08 -9.06
N GLU A 60 -2.51 6.46 -9.78
CA GLU A 60 -2.23 6.02 -11.15
C GLU A 60 -1.20 4.90 -11.13
N ILE A 61 -1.57 3.73 -11.68
CA ILE A 61 -0.73 2.53 -11.67
C ILE A 61 -0.31 2.22 -13.10
N THR A 62 1.00 2.19 -13.35
CA THR A 62 1.57 1.94 -14.67
C THR A 62 2.54 0.77 -14.62
N ALA A 63 2.81 0.13 -15.77
CA ALA A 63 3.71 -1.01 -15.85
C ALA A 63 5.18 -0.58 -15.69
N LEU A 64 5.93 -1.29 -14.86
CA LEU A 64 7.37 -1.09 -14.65
C LEU A 64 8.02 -2.44 -14.34
N LYS A 65 8.62 -3.10 -15.33
CA LYS A 65 8.98 -4.53 -15.25
C LYS A 65 9.99 -4.85 -14.14
N GLU A 66 10.88 -3.92 -13.84
CA GLU A 66 11.95 -4.04 -12.85
C GLU A 66 11.51 -3.81 -11.40
N SER A 67 10.27 -3.34 -11.20
CA SER A 67 9.69 -3.14 -9.87
C SER A 67 9.26 -4.47 -9.22
N THR A 68 9.00 -4.45 -7.92
CA THR A 68 8.64 -5.66 -7.16
C THR A 68 7.36 -6.33 -7.67
N LEU A 69 6.38 -5.54 -8.14
CA LEU A 69 5.10 -6.03 -8.67
C LEU A 69 4.98 -5.93 -10.20
N GLY A 70 6.07 -5.58 -10.91
CA GLY A 70 5.99 -5.26 -12.33
C GLY A 70 5.18 -3.98 -12.65
N LYS A 71 4.90 -3.16 -11.63
CA LYS A 71 4.10 -1.94 -11.65
C LYS A 71 4.72 -0.85 -10.77
N THR A 72 4.44 0.41 -11.09
CA THR A 72 4.71 1.55 -10.22
C THR A 72 3.43 2.35 -9.97
N VAL A 73 3.44 3.20 -8.95
CA VAL A 73 2.31 4.06 -8.60
C VAL A 73 2.74 5.51 -8.41
N SER A 74 1.93 6.42 -8.95
CA SER A 74 2.03 7.86 -8.76
C SER A 74 0.70 8.45 -8.33
N PHE A 75 0.75 9.61 -7.70
CA PHE A 75 -0.43 10.42 -7.39
C PHE A 75 -0.27 11.77 -8.08
N PRO A 76 -1.27 12.24 -8.84
CA PRO A 76 -1.22 13.56 -9.46
C PRO A 76 -0.89 14.65 -8.43
N ASN A 77 0.04 15.54 -8.80
CA ASN A 77 0.53 16.64 -7.96
C ASN A 77 1.15 16.24 -6.62
N ASP A 78 1.43 14.95 -6.39
CA ASP A 78 1.88 14.44 -5.08
C ASP A 78 0.94 14.81 -3.91
N GLU A 79 -0.32 15.14 -4.22
CA GLU A 79 -1.33 15.52 -3.25
C GLU A 79 -2.12 14.31 -2.79
N ILE A 80 -2.08 14.06 -1.49
CA ILE A 80 -2.86 13.00 -0.86
C ILE A 80 -3.59 13.60 0.32
N THR A 81 -4.91 13.52 0.25
CA THR A 81 -5.80 14.01 1.29
C THR A 81 -5.81 13.06 2.48
N ALA A 82 -6.25 13.54 3.64
CA ALA A 82 -6.45 12.69 4.80
C ALA A 82 -7.45 11.54 4.51
N ASP A 83 -8.47 11.82 3.70
CA ASP A 83 -9.48 10.82 3.31
C ASP A 83 -8.87 9.69 2.48
N ASN A 84 -7.97 10.02 1.54
CA ASN A 84 -7.26 9.01 0.73
C ASN A 84 -6.36 8.11 1.60
N MET A 85 -5.74 8.68 2.64
CA MET A 85 -4.96 7.90 3.60
C MET A 85 -5.82 6.88 4.35
N LEU A 86 -7.09 7.17 4.65
CA LEU A 86 -7.96 6.22 5.35
C LEU A 86 -8.19 4.94 4.54
N PHE A 87 -8.38 5.05 3.23
CA PHE A 87 -8.50 3.87 2.37
C PHE A 87 -7.22 3.04 2.31
N ILE A 88 -6.05 3.69 2.28
CA ILE A 88 -4.75 2.99 2.32
C ILE A 88 -4.59 2.26 3.67
N ILE A 89 -4.87 2.94 4.78
CA ILE A 89 -4.77 2.38 6.12
C ILE A 89 -5.72 1.18 6.27
N ASP A 90 -6.95 1.29 5.78
CA ASP A 90 -7.92 0.20 5.73
C ASP A 90 -7.34 -1.03 5.02
N GLN A 91 -6.71 -0.85 3.85
CA GLN A 91 -6.09 -1.97 3.14
C GLN A 91 -4.96 -2.62 3.94
N ILE A 92 -4.18 -1.83 4.69
CA ILE A 92 -3.10 -2.39 5.51
C ILE A 92 -3.66 -3.18 6.70
N TYR A 93 -4.74 -2.70 7.33
CA TYR A 93 -5.44 -3.44 8.39
C TYR A 93 -6.05 -4.75 7.87
N GLU A 94 -6.69 -4.74 6.69
CA GLU A 94 -7.26 -5.94 6.08
C GLU A 94 -6.18 -7.00 5.80
N MET A 95 -5.01 -6.59 5.28
CA MET A 95 -3.87 -7.50 5.12
C MET A 95 -3.39 -8.06 6.47
N GLY A 96 -3.44 -7.28 7.54
CA GLY A 96 -3.07 -7.74 8.88
C GLY A 96 -4.04 -8.75 9.51
N ARG A 97 -5.32 -8.72 9.14
CA ARG A 97 -6.34 -9.67 9.60
C ARG A 97 -6.16 -11.07 9.03
N ALA A 98 -5.50 -11.20 7.88
CA ALA A 98 -5.19 -12.49 7.28
C ALA A 98 -4.01 -13.22 7.96
N GLY A 99 -3.29 -12.55 8.88
CA GLY A 99 -2.11 -13.08 9.57
C GLY A 99 -2.33 -13.43 11.04
N ASP A 100 -1.24 -13.51 11.80
CA ASP A 100 -1.23 -13.74 13.26
C ASP A 100 -1.51 -12.47 14.09
N GLY A 101 -1.92 -11.38 13.43
CA GLY A 101 -2.15 -10.07 14.01
C GLY A 101 -0.89 -9.25 14.31
N VAL A 102 0.31 -9.82 14.12
CA VAL A 102 1.61 -9.17 14.43
C VAL A 102 2.46 -9.03 13.17
N THR A 103 2.43 -10.04 12.30
CA THR A 103 3.18 -10.12 11.05
C THR A 103 2.24 -10.22 9.87
N ILE A 104 2.29 -9.21 9.01
CA ILE A 104 1.49 -9.09 7.80
C ILE A 104 2.22 -9.79 6.66
N SER A 105 1.59 -10.82 6.08
CA SER A 105 2.06 -11.41 4.82
C SER A 105 1.55 -10.58 3.65
N LEU A 106 2.44 -10.27 2.70
CA LEU A 106 2.14 -9.44 1.54
C LEU A 106 2.13 -10.24 0.22
N ASP A 107 2.18 -11.57 0.30
CA ASP A 107 2.27 -12.46 -0.86
C ASP A 107 1.05 -12.33 -1.79
N ASP A 108 -0.12 -12.06 -1.24
CA ASP A 108 -1.36 -11.89 -2.01
C ASP A 108 -1.27 -10.72 -3.01
N LEU A 109 -0.50 -9.68 -2.69
CA LEU A 109 -0.32 -8.52 -3.59
C LEU A 109 0.43 -8.89 -4.87
N MET A 110 1.12 -10.03 -4.92
CA MET A 110 1.79 -10.51 -6.12
C MET A 110 0.83 -11.03 -7.20
N TYR A 111 -0.41 -11.34 -6.81
CA TYR A 111 -1.42 -11.91 -7.70
C TYR A 111 -2.45 -10.86 -8.17
N ASP A 112 -2.35 -9.62 -7.69
CA ASP A 112 -3.19 -8.48 -8.08
C ASP A 112 -2.63 -7.71 -9.30
#